data_AF-A0A1F7UTW3-F1
#
_entry.id   AF-A0A1F7UTW3-F1
#
_cell.length_a   1.000
_cell.length_b   1.000
_cell.length_c   1.000
_cell.angle_alpha   90.00
_cell.angle_beta   90.00
_cell.angle_gamma   90.00
#
_symmetry.space_group_name_H-M   'P 1'
#
loop_
_entity.id
_entity.type
_entity.pdbx_description
1 polymer ?
#
loop_
_entity_poly.entity_id
_entity_poly.type
_entity_poly.pdbx_seq_one_letter_code
_entity_poly.pdbx_strand_id
1 'polypeptide(L)'
;MSRNFTWKKFYASKLFFIAGIGLLLLFSVNLSRAQFRDREIRSEIKKLQTEADALQKEKEAHEALLSFLQTPEFLEKEARRTLGYAKPGEQVVVIEKNVKCKMKNEKCDAGDDIEKSMSNPRKWWIYFFGNI
;
A
#
# COMPACT_ATOMS: atom_id res chain seq x y z
N MET A 1 -25.83 -40.20 72.18
CA MET A 1 -26.23 -38.83 71.80
C MET A 1 -25.33 -38.35 70.67
N SER A 2 -25.60 -38.71 69.41
CA SER A 2 -24.89 -38.14 68.25
C SER A 2 -25.87 -37.28 67.45
N ARG A 3 -25.51 -36.00 67.32
CA ARG A 3 -26.29 -35.00 66.61
C ARG A 3 -25.91 -35.13 65.13
N ASN A 4 -26.62 -35.97 64.40
CA ASN A 4 -26.45 -36.10 62.95
C ASN A 4 -26.86 -34.78 62.28
N PHE A 5 -25.89 -33.90 62.08
CA PHE A 5 -26.07 -32.60 61.45
C PHE A 5 -26.71 -32.82 60.07
N THR A 6 -27.90 -32.25 59.87
CA THR A 6 -28.72 -32.48 58.69
C THR A 6 -28.22 -31.64 57.51
N TRP A 7 -27.02 -31.95 56.99
CA TRP A 7 -26.44 -31.33 55.80
C TRP A 7 -27.48 -31.30 54.67
N LYS A 8 -28.22 -32.40 54.45
CA LYS A 8 -29.27 -32.51 53.42
C LYS A 8 -30.36 -31.43 53.50
N LYS A 9 -30.75 -30.97 54.69
CA LYS A 9 -31.77 -29.91 54.86
C LYS A 9 -31.21 -28.50 54.63
N PHE A 10 -29.90 -28.33 54.87
CA PHE A 10 -29.21 -27.07 54.65
C PHE A 10 -29.04 -26.77 53.16
N TYR A 11 -28.60 -27.75 52.36
CA TYR A 11 -28.49 -27.63 50.89
C TYR A 11 -29.85 -27.59 50.18
N ALA A 12 -30.90 -28.17 50.76
CA ALA A 12 -32.27 -28.17 50.21
C ALA A 12 -33.07 -26.91 50.56
N SER A 13 -32.51 -25.97 51.34
CA SER A 13 -33.18 -24.73 51.73
C SER A 13 -33.19 -23.71 50.58
N LYS A 14 -34.32 -23.03 50.37
CA LYS A 14 -34.46 -21.96 49.36
C LYS A 14 -33.41 -20.87 49.52
N LEU A 15 -32.97 -20.59 50.75
CA LEU A 15 -31.93 -19.59 51.05
C LEU A 15 -30.54 -20.02 50.56
N PHE A 16 -30.22 -21.32 50.63
CA PHE A 16 -28.95 -21.83 50.10
C PHE A 16 -28.91 -21.71 48.58
N PHE A 17 -30.03 -22.01 47.91
CA PHE A 17 -30.16 -21.81 46.46
C PHE A 17 -30.01 -20.34 46.06
N ILE A 18 -30.65 -19.41 46.78
CA ILE A 18 -30.54 -17.97 46.52
C ILE A 18 -29.09 -17.49 46.75
N ALA A 19 -28.44 -17.93 47.82
CA ALA A 19 -27.04 -17.60 48.09
C ALA A 19 -26.11 -18.15 47.00
N GLY A 20 -26.35 -19.38 46.53
CA GLY A 20 -25.60 -19.99 45.43
C GLY A 20 -25.77 -19.24 44.11
N ILE A 21 -27.00 -18.81 43.78
CA ILE A 21 -27.28 -17.99 42.60
C ILE A 21 -26.59 -16.62 42.72
N GLY A 22 -26.65 -15.99 43.90
CA GLY A 22 -25.95 -14.72 44.16
C GLY A 22 -24.43 -14.86 43.96
N LEU A 23 -23.83 -15.93 44.48
CA LEU A 23 -22.41 -16.21 44.31
C LEU A 23 -22.05 -16.46 42.83
N LEU A 24 -22.87 -17.23 42.12
CA LEU A 24 -22.69 -17.48 40.69
C LEU A 24 -22.79 -16.21 39.85
N LEU A 25 -23.73 -15.32 40.16
CA LEU A 25 -23.84 -14.02 39.49
C LEU A 25 -22.62 -13.14 39.75
N LEU A 26 -22.13 -13.08 40.99
CA LEU A 26 -20.91 -12.34 41.33
C LEU A 26 -19.69 -12.89 40.59
N PHE A 27 -19.53 -14.21 40.53
CA PHE A 27 -18.45 -14.83 39.76
C PHE A 27 -18.58 -14.56 38.27
N SER A 28 -19.78 -14.69 37.72
CA SER A 28 -20.07 -14.45 36.29
C SER A 28 -19.72 -13.03 35.87
N VAL A 29 -20.08 -12.02 36.67
CA VAL A 29 -19.77 -10.61 36.38
C VAL A 29 -18.26 -10.34 36.44
N ASN A 30 -17.57 -10.87 37.44
CA ASN A 30 -16.11 -10.70 37.57
C ASN A 30 -15.35 -11.37 36.42
N LEU A 31 -15.72 -12.60 36.06
CA LEU A 31 -15.09 -13.35 34.98
C LEU A 31 -15.35 -12.71 33.61
N SER A 32 -16.57 -12.19 33.41
CA SER A 32 -16.93 -11.50 32.17
C SER A 32 -16.08 -10.24 31.96
N ARG A 33 -15.92 -9.40 32.98
CA ARG A 33 -15.09 -8.18 32.87
C ARG A 33 -13.63 -8.47 32.52
N ALA A 34 -13.06 -9.54 33.10
CA ALA A 34 -11.68 -9.93 32.81
C ALA A 34 -11.49 -10.36 31.34
N GLN A 35 -12.44 -11.12 30.79
CA GLN A 35 -12.35 -11.58 29.40
C GLN A 35 -12.50 -10.47 28.36
N PHE A 36 -13.35 -9.47 28.61
CA PHE A 36 -13.52 -8.36 27.66
C PHE A 36 -12.27 -7.47 27.59
N ARG A 37 -11.70 -7.11 28.74
CA ARG A 37 -10.50 -6.25 28.80
C ARG A 37 -9.28 -6.90 28.16
N ASP A 38 -9.12 -8.20 28.36
CA ASP A 38 -8.02 -8.95 27.77
C ASP A 38 -8.10 -9.01 26.23
N ARG A 39 -9.30 -9.01 25.65
CA ARG A 39 -9.47 -8.99 24.18
C ARG A 39 -9.08 -7.65 23.58
N GLU A 40 -9.48 -6.56 24.21
CA GLU A 40 -9.14 -5.19 23.78
C GLU A 40 -7.64 -4.93 23.83
N ILE A 41 -6.98 -5.34 24.92
CA ILE A 41 -5.52 -5.22 25.05
C ILE A 41 -4.83 -6.06 23.97
N ARG A 42 -5.27 -7.30 23.72
CA ARG A 42 -4.69 -8.15 22.67
C ARG A 42 -4.91 -7.58 21.27
N SER A 43 -6.05 -6.95 20.98
CA SER A 43 -6.26 -6.30 19.69
C SER A 43 -5.36 -5.08 19.52
N GLU A 44 -5.18 -4.28 20.58
CA GLU A 44 -4.29 -3.12 20.52
C GLU A 44 -2.83 -3.53 20.31
N ILE A 45 -2.38 -4.57 21.01
CA ILE A 45 -1.04 -5.15 20.80
C ILE A 45 -0.87 -5.60 19.35
N LYS A 46 -1.84 -6.34 18.80
CA LYS A 46 -1.77 -6.80 17.40
C LYS A 46 -1.74 -5.63 16.41
N LYS A 47 -2.54 -4.60 16.65
CA LYS A 47 -2.58 -3.40 15.82
C LYS A 47 -1.23 -2.69 15.84
N LEU A 48 -0.68 -2.43 17.02
CA LEU A 48 0.63 -1.79 17.20
C LEU A 48 1.76 -2.61 16.56
N GLN A 49 1.73 -3.94 16.70
CA GLN A 49 2.70 -4.82 16.02
C GLN A 49 2.59 -4.72 14.49
N THR A 50 1.37 -4.70 13.95
CA THR A 50 1.14 -4.58 12.52
C THR A 50 1.62 -3.23 11.98
N GLU A 51 1.39 -2.15 12.72
CA GLU A 51 1.89 -0.81 12.39
C GLU A 51 3.42 -0.77 12.41
N ALA A 52 4.07 -1.33 13.44
CA ALA A 52 5.52 -1.41 13.53
C ALA A 52 6.13 -2.19 12.36
N ASP A 53 5.55 -3.34 12.01
CA ASP A 53 6.00 -4.15 10.87
C ASP A 53 5.84 -3.41 9.53
N ALA A 54 4.75 -2.64 9.36
CA ALA A 54 4.52 -1.84 8.17
C ALA A 54 5.56 -0.70 8.05
N LEU A 55 5.83 0.02 9.16
CA LEU A 55 6.84 1.06 9.19
C LEU A 55 8.24 0.51 8.91
N GLN A 56 8.56 -0.67 9.45
CA GLN A 56 9.85 -1.32 9.23
C GLN A 56 10.05 -1.67 7.74
N LYS A 57 9.02 -2.21 7.08
CA LYS A 57 9.07 -2.49 5.63
C LYS A 57 9.21 -1.22 4.80
N GLU A 58 8.51 -0.15 5.19
CA GLU A 58 8.61 1.13 4.50
C GLU A 58 10.03 1.71 4.61
N LYS A 59 10.62 1.65 5.81
CA LYS A 59 12.00 2.04 6.05
C LYS A 59 12.97 1.24 5.16
N GLU A 60 12.84 -0.07 5.11
CA GLU A 60 13.68 -0.94 4.26
C GLU A 60 13.56 -0.58 2.78
N ALA A 61 12.35 -0.27 2.30
CA ALA A 61 12.14 0.17 0.92
C ALA A 61 12.80 1.52 0.62
N HIS A 62 12.72 2.47 1.55
CA HIS A 62 13.39 3.77 1.42
C HIS A 62 14.92 3.64 1.46
N GLU A 63 15.46 2.79 2.33
CA GLU A 63 16.90 2.49 2.38
C GLU A 63 17.38 1.84 1.08
N ALA A 64 16.61 0.88 0.52
CA ALA A 64 16.92 0.27 -0.75
C ALA A 64 16.92 1.30 -1.91
N LEU A 65 15.94 2.21 -1.93
CA LEU A 65 15.91 3.28 -2.92
C LEU A 65 17.12 4.22 -2.78
N LEU A 66 17.43 4.66 -1.57
CA LEU A 66 18.61 5.49 -1.31
C LEU A 66 19.89 4.80 -1.77
N SER A 67 20.03 3.51 -1.49
CA SER A 67 21.18 2.71 -1.93
C SER A 67 21.31 2.69 -3.45
N PHE A 68 20.20 2.54 -4.17
CA PHE A 68 20.16 2.57 -5.64
C PHE A 68 20.55 3.95 -6.19
N LEU A 69 20.03 5.03 -5.60
CA LEU A 69 20.34 6.40 -6.02
C LEU A 69 21.81 6.79 -5.79
N GLN A 70 22.48 6.17 -4.80
CA GLN A 70 23.89 6.38 -4.51
C GLN A 70 24.82 5.57 -5.45
N THR A 71 24.28 4.65 -6.26
CA THR A 71 25.11 3.87 -7.17
C THR A 71 25.75 4.74 -8.26
N PRO A 72 26.99 4.42 -8.69
CA PRO A 72 27.62 5.13 -9.80
C PRO A 72 26.86 4.98 -11.12
N GLU A 73 26.12 3.89 -11.29
CA GLU A 73 25.27 3.63 -12.46
C GLU A 73 24.12 4.64 -12.57
N PHE A 74 23.46 4.94 -11.44
CA PHE A 74 22.42 5.95 -11.39
C PHE A 74 22.99 7.34 -11.66
N LEU A 75 24.13 7.67 -11.05
CA LEU A 75 24.81 8.94 -11.26
C LEU A 75 25.21 9.14 -12.74
N GLU A 76 25.76 8.08 -13.37
CA GLU A 76 26.12 8.10 -14.79
C GLU A 76 24.89 8.26 -15.68
N LYS A 77 23.79 7.57 -15.37
CA LYS A 77 22.52 7.69 -16.09
C LYS A 77 21.96 9.11 -16.01
N GLU A 78 22.02 9.72 -14.84
CA GLU A 78 21.52 11.09 -14.64
C GLU A 78 22.44 12.12 -15.30
N ALA A 79 23.76 11.94 -15.23
CA ALA A 79 24.73 12.77 -15.96
C ALA A 79 24.55 12.69 -17.48
N ARG A 80 24.29 11.49 -18.02
CA ARG A 80 23.97 11.28 -19.45
C ARG A 80 22.72 12.04 -19.86
N ARG A 81 21.68 12.03 -19.02
CA ARG A 81 20.40 12.70 -19.29
C ARG A 81 20.47 14.22 -19.18
N THR A 82 21.12 14.73 -18.15
CA THR A 82 21.10 16.16 -17.80
C THR A 82 22.24 16.95 -18.43
N LEU A 83 23.43 16.35 -18.50
CA LEU A 83 24.65 17.00 -18.96
C LEU A 83 25.08 16.52 -20.35
N GLY A 84 24.36 15.55 -20.94
CA GLY A 84 24.83 14.87 -22.15
C GLY A 84 26.18 14.17 -21.94
N TYR A 85 26.48 13.79 -20.69
CA TYR A 85 27.78 13.23 -20.30
C TYR A 85 28.07 11.95 -21.09
N ALA A 86 29.23 11.88 -21.73
CA ALA A 86 29.69 10.73 -22.50
C ALA A 86 31.12 10.39 -22.09
N LYS A 87 31.43 9.09 -22.00
CA LYS A 87 32.78 8.63 -21.65
C LYS A 87 33.76 8.90 -22.80
N PRO A 88 35.08 8.98 -22.54
CA PRO A 88 36.08 9.12 -23.59
C PRO A 88 35.95 7.99 -24.62
N GLY A 89 35.61 8.33 -25.87
CA GLY A 89 35.34 7.36 -26.95
C GLY A 89 33.86 7.18 -27.32
N GLU A 90 32.91 7.77 -26.57
CA GLU A 90 31.49 7.80 -26.95
C GLU A 90 31.15 9.06 -27.76
N GLN A 91 30.32 8.92 -28.81
CA GLN A 91 29.91 10.02 -29.69
C GLN A 91 28.45 10.41 -29.40
N VAL A 92 28.24 11.65 -28.93
CA VAL A 92 26.90 12.18 -28.63
C VAL A 92 26.27 12.73 -29.91
N VAL A 93 25.11 12.20 -30.30
CA VAL A 93 24.34 12.67 -31.47
C VAL A 93 23.09 13.39 -30.99
N VAL A 94 22.97 14.67 -31.29
CA VAL A 94 21.76 15.47 -31.02
C VAL A 94 20.88 15.45 -32.26
N ILE A 95 19.71 14.82 -32.16
CA ILE A 95 18.72 14.79 -33.26
C ILE A 95 17.79 15.99 -33.12
N GLU A 96 18.04 17.04 -33.91
CA GLU A 96 17.13 18.18 -33.99
C GLU A 96 15.86 17.78 -34.76
N LYS A 97 14.70 17.75 -34.08
CA LYS A 97 13.39 17.46 -34.71
C LYS A 97 12.94 18.48 -35.77
N ASN A 98 13.70 19.56 -35.99
CA ASN A 98 13.37 20.63 -36.93
C ASN A 98 14.49 20.90 -37.95
N VAL A 99 15.11 19.86 -38.50
CA VAL A 99 15.84 20.01 -39.77
C VAL A 99 14.81 20.12 -40.90
N LYS A 100 14.05 21.22 -40.92
CA LYS A 100 13.31 21.62 -42.12
C LYS A 100 14.33 22.22 -43.09
N CYS A 101 14.66 21.40 -44.09
CA CYS A 101 15.27 21.74 -45.38
C CYS A 101 16.27 22.92 -45.30
N LYS A 102 17.51 22.64 -44.89
CA LYS A 102 18.68 23.48 -45.22
C LYS A 102 19.67 22.70 -46.08
N MET A 103 19.20 22.16 -47.20
CA MET A 103 20.06 21.94 -48.37
C MET A 103 19.34 22.46 -49.60
N LYS A 104 20.05 23.31 -50.34
CA LYS A 104 19.56 24.00 -51.53
C LYS A 104 19.07 22.99 -52.57
N ASN A 105 17.92 23.30 -53.15
CA ASN A 105 17.44 22.83 -54.44
C ASN A 105 17.15 21.33 -54.55
N GLU A 106 16.17 20.85 -53.80
CA GLU A 106 15.28 19.79 -54.24
C GLU A 106 13.92 20.01 -53.58
N LYS A 107 12.83 19.83 -54.35
CA LYS A 107 11.47 19.96 -53.82
C LYS A 107 11.30 18.92 -52.71
N CYS A 108 11.19 19.39 -51.47
CA CYS A 108 10.73 18.59 -50.34
C CYS A 108 9.23 18.26 -50.61
N ASP A 109 8.94 17.31 -51.50
CA ASP A 109 7.61 16.75 -51.69
C ASP A 109 7.41 15.68 -50.60
N ALA A 110 7.01 16.16 -49.43
CA ALA A 110 6.60 15.32 -48.32
C ALA A 110 5.14 15.64 -48.07
N GLY A 111 4.27 14.89 -48.74
CA GLY A 111 2.84 14.94 -48.55
C GLY A 111 2.50 14.70 -47.08
N ASP A 112 2.02 15.74 -46.42
CA ASP A 112 1.35 15.61 -45.12
C ASP A 112 0.42 16.80 -44.82
N ASP A 113 -0.23 17.33 -45.85
CA ASP A 113 -1.21 18.40 -45.70
C ASP A 113 -2.61 17.86 -45.35
N ILE A 114 -2.82 16.53 -45.37
CA ILE A 114 -4.09 15.91 -44.99
C ILE A 114 -4.23 15.80 -43.46
N GLU A 115 -3.14 15.62 -42.71
CA GLU A 115 -3.20 15.35 -41.27
C GLU A 115 -3.48 16.59 -40.39
N LYS A 116 -3.22 17.79 -40.93
CA LYS A 116 -3.44 19.07 -40.23
C LYS A 116 -4.87 19.57 -40.29
N SER A 117 -5.74 19.00 -41.13
CA SER A 117 -7.12 19.46 -41.29
C SER A 117 -8.15 18.71 -40.43
N MET A 118 -7.77 17.61 -39.79
CA MET A 118 -8.70 16.83 -38.97
C MET A 118 -8.73 17.29 -37.51
N SER A 119 -9.93 17.61 -37.03
CA SER A 119 -10.17 17.85 -35.62
C SER A 119 -9.82 16.60 -34.80
N ASN A 120 -9.30 16.80 -33.58
CA ASN A 120 -8.92 15.71 -32.69
C ASN A 120 -10.02 14.65 -32.51
N PRO A 121 -11.32 14.99 -32.36
CA PRO A 121 -12.39 13.98 -32.28
C PRO A 121 -12.47 13.04 -33.48
N ARG A 122 -12.24 13.55 -34.69
CA ARG A 122 -12.28 12.73 -35.92
C ARG A 122 -11.12 11.75 -35.98
N LYS A 123 -9.95 12.13 -35.45
CA LYS A 123 -8.78 11.25 -35.33
C LYS A 123 -9.07 10.06 -34.41
N TRP A 124 -9.68 10.30 -33.25
CA TRP A 124 -10.09 9.25 -32.32
C TRP A 124 -11.12 8.31 -32.94
N TRP A 125 -12.09 8.84 -33.68
CA TRP A 125 -13.09 8.02 -34.35
C TRP A 125 -12.48 7.06 -35.37
N ILE A 126 -11.58 7.54 -36.24
CA ILE A 126 -10.88 6.69 -37.21
C ILE A 126 -10.02 5.64 -36.50
N TYR A 127 -9.35 6.01 -35.41
CA TYR A 127 -8.52 5.07 -34.64
C TYR A 127 -9.32 3.91 -34.05
N PHE A 128 -10.51 4.19 -33.50
CA PHE A 128 -11.33 3.17 -32.85
C PHE A 128 -12.24 2.39 -33.80
N PHE A 129 -12.68 2.99 -34.91
CA PHE A 129 -13.73 2.40 -35.74
C PHE A 129 -13.34 2.23 -37.23
N GLY A 130 -12.13 2.65 -37.62
CA GLY A 130 -11.68 2.58 -39.02
C GLY A 130 -12.46 3.51 -39.96
N ASN A 131 -12.03 3.59 -41.21
CA ASN A 131 -12.72 4.37 -42.25
C ASN A 131 -13.70 3.45 -42.99
N ILE A 132 -14.97 3.87 -43.16
CA ILE A 132 -15.93 3.23 -44.07
C ILE A 132 -15.70 3.73 -45.49
#